data_AF-A0A9J7MP53-F1
#
_entry.id   AF-A0A9J7MP53-F1
#
_cell.length_a   1.000
_cell.length_b   1.000
_cell.length_c   1.000
_cell.angle_alpha   90.00
_cell.angle_beta   90.00
_cell.angle_gamma   90.00
#
_symmetry.space_group_name_H-M   'P 1'
#
loop_
_entity.id
_entity.type
_entity.pdbx_description
1 polymer ?
#
loop_
_entity_poly.entity_id
_entity_poly.type
_entity_poly.pdbx_seq_one_letter_code
_entity_poly.pdbx_strand_id
1 'polypeptide(L)'
;MSTSGISSSGTAGAQNGPQNTVDGNPNTYWSPQGLPMNHNNWWIIFDFQRVYTLSAIRVTNYGDTTHDVTAFKLETSADKVTWQPVYSTSGVRPGTNQPQMFGGFSGTGRYWRFTVTRTASGNQPYLVGLMFYTIIRRQEQTHFKVVGMLKTVAEAKEYCKTDQNGHLADVRSKALLDFLMTTINDIGKTKNYWMGLHDATGEGGWEWADGAPLSSCSYKNWAPGEPSNIGEHSCVQLWAAKGFQWDTDDCGEKKFFICQKGPGDTSACRGQYGREVEADVGLEDAMEEVMREEEPEVEDGQADDISRDMSVSWEEQEADDVIAREVGDTPDDVIEPGEEAGSEVEEDIEEIEEILEELREVEDEQNFDFEPDDYE
;
A
#
# COMPACT_ATOMS: atom_id res chain seq x y z
N MET A 1 -2.27 14.57 -0.82
CA MET A 1 -3.33 13.99 0.04
C MET A 1 -4.58 14.83 -0.12
N SER A 2 -5.75 14.20 -0.25
CA SER A 2 -7.03 14.92 -0.20
C SER A 2 -7.30 15.40 1.22
N THR A 3 -7.70 16.65 1.37
CA THR A 3 -8.19 17.21 2.64
C THR A 3 -9.59 17.76 2.39
N SER A 4 -10.64 17.05 2.79
CA SER A 4 -12.02 17.54 2.56
C SER A 4 -12.42 18.64 3.55
N GLY A 5 -11.67 18.75 4.66
CA GLY A 5 -11.76 19.82 5.63
C GLY A 5 -10.38 20.38 5.90
N ILE A 6 -10.15 21.62 5.48
CA ILE A 6 -8.98 22.40 5.89
C ILE A 6 -9.45 23.65 6.61
N SER A 7 -8.90 23.89 7.79
CA SER A 7 -9.25 25.03 8.64
C SER A 7 -7.99 25.58 9.28
N SER A 8 -7.95 26.88 9.56
CA SER A 8 -6.78 27.51 10.19
C SER A 8 -7.17 28.51 11.27
N SER A 9 -6.20 28.86 12.11
CA SER A 9 -6.27 30.02 13.01
C SER A 9 -6.38 31.34 12.25
N GLY A 10 -6.98 32.35 12.87
CA GLY A 10 -7.12 33.68 12.28
C GLY A 10 -8.15 33.72 11.16
N THR A 11 -8.42 34.91 10.63
CA THR A 11 -9.25 35.04 9.43
C THR A 11 -8.40 34.81 8.19
N ALA A 12 -8.91 34.03 7.24
CA ALA A 12 -8.29 33.98 5.92
C ALA A 12 -8.42 35.37 5.28
N GLY A 13 -7.32 35.96 4.83
CA GLY A 13 -7.43 37.06 3.86
C GLY A 13 -8.20 36.57 2.63
N ALA A 14 -8.90 37.45 1.92
CA ALA A 14 -9.81 37.07 0.82
C ALA A 14 -9.17 36.14 -0.25
N GLN A 15 -7.84 36.10 -0.37
CA GLN A 15 -7.10 35.24 -1.29
C GLN A 15 -6.05 34.32 -0.63
N ASN A 16 -5.83 34.39 0.69
CA ASN A 16 -4.69 33.74 1.37
C ASN A 16 -5.12 32.68 2.39
N GLY A 17 -6.12 31.88 2.01
CA GLY A 17 -6.65 30.80 2.84
C GLY A 17 -5.68 29.62 3.01
N PRO A 18 -5.92 28.72 3.98
CA PRO A 18 -5.04 27.58 4.24
C PRO A 18 -4.98 26.59 3.06
N GLN A 19 -5.98 26.61 2.17
CA GLN A 19 -6.03 25.80 0.94
C GLN A 19 -4.81 26.03 0.06
N ASN A 20 -4.25 27.24 0.08
CA ASN A 20 -3.08 27.61 -0.70
C ASN A 20 -1.84 26.78 -0.33
N THR A 21 -1.78 26.21 0.88
CA THR A 21 -0.64 25.36 1.27
C THR A 21 -0.61 24.01 0.56
N VAL A 22 -1.70 23.62 -0.10
CA VAL A 22 -1.86 22.29 -0.72
C VAL A 22 -2.35 22.35 -2.16
N ASP A 23 -2.46 23.55 -2.75
CA ASP A 23 -2.94 23.75 -4.12
C ASP A 23 -1.85 23.49 -5.20
N GLY A 24 -0.58 23.41 -4.77
CA GLY A 24 0.57 23.21 -5.65
C GLY A 24 0.98 24.43 -6.48
N ASN A 25 0.39 25.60 -6.22
CA ASN A 25 0.70 26.84 -6.92
C ASN A 25 1.77 27.63 -6.15
N PRO A 26 2.97 27.84 -6.72
CA PRO A 26 4.05 28.54 -6.02
C PRO A 26 3.78 30.05 -5.82
N ASN A 27 2.75 30.61 -6.45
CA ASN A 27 2.41 32.04 -6.37
C ASN A 27 1.33 32.35 -5.32
N THR A 28 0.71 31.33 -4.72
CA THR A 28 -0.25 31.48 -3.63
C THR A 28 0.42 31.08 -2.32
N TYR A 29 -0.08 31.62 -1.22
CA TYR A 29 0.41 31.27 0.10
C TYR A 29 -0.71 31.44 1.14
N TRP A 30 -0.58 30.72 2.24
CA TRP A 30 -1.42 30.93 3.41
C TRP A 30 -0.86 32.07 4.24
N SER A 31 -1.75 32.97 4.68
CA SER A 31 -1.42 34.12 5.52
C SER A 31 -2.57 34.45 6.47
N PRO A 32 -2.53 33.97 7.73
CA PRO A 32 -3.61 34.18 8.69
C PRO A 32 -3.63 35.62 9.20
N GLN A 33 -4.81 36.26 9.18
CA GLN A 33 -5.01 37.65 9.58
C GLN A 33 -5.73 37.75 10.95
N GLY A 34 -5.73 38.96 11.52
CA GLY A 34 -6.45 39.26 12.77
C GLY A 34 -5.81 38.68 14.03
N LEU A 35 -4.55 38.24 13.96
CA LEU A 35 -3.78 37.72 15.06
C LEU A 35 -2.59 38.65 15.36
N PRO A 36 -2.17 38.80 16.63
CA PRO A 36 -1.09 39.70 16.99
C PRO A 36 0.28 39.21 16.48
N MET A 37 1.23 40.13 16.39
CA MET A 37 2.65 39.78 16.22
C MET A 37 3.10 38.89 17.39
N ASN A 38 4.00 37.94 17.12
CA ASN A 38 4.49 36.92 18.05
C ASN A 38 3.38 36.01 18.60
N HIS A 39 2.31 35.76 17.83
CA HIS A 39 1.24 34.85 18.25
C HIS A 39 1.75 33.43 18.53
N ASN A 40 2.75 32.94 17.78
CA ASN A 40 3.47 31.69 17.99
C ASN A 40 2.57 30.44 18.12
N ASN A 41 1.36 30.52 17.58
CA ASN A 41 0.34 29.49 17.62
C ASN A 41 -0.57 29.54 16.37
N TRP A 42 0.02 29.85 15.21
CA TRP A 42 -0.73 29.82 13.96
C TRP A 42 -0.85 28.39 13.48
N TRP A 43 -2.07 27.88 13.30
CA TRP A 43 -2.28 26.47 12.98
C TRP A 43 -3.12 26.25 11.73
N ILE A 44 -2.90 25.11 11.08
CA ILE A 44 -3.76 24.53 10.05
C ILE A 44 -4.13 23.11 10.51
N ILE A 45 -5.42 22.78 10.47
CA ILE A 45 -5.93 21.42 10.66
C ILE A 45 -6.34 20.85 9.30
N PHE A 46 -5.83 19.67 9.01
CA PHE A 46 -6.14 18.86 7.84
C PHE A 46 -6.99 17.66 8.28
N ASP A 47 -8.13 17.45 7.62
CA ASP A 47 -8.91 16.21 7.70
C ASP A 47 -8.65 15.37 6.46
N PHE A 48 -7.88 14.29 6.60
CA PHE A 48 -7.52 13.41 5.49
C PHE A 48 -8.61 12.39 5.10
N GLN A 49 -9.77 12.39 5.77
CA GLN A 49 -10.90 11.45 5.59
C GLN A 49 -10.61 9.99 5.94
N ARG A 50 -9.34 9.58 5.95
CA ARG A 50 -8.85 8.26 6.31
C ARG A 50 -7.68 8.40 7.28
N VAL A 51 -7.38 7.33 7.99
CA VAL A 51 -6.25 7.29 8.93
C VAL A 51 -4.97 7.05 8.14
N TYR A 52 -4.00 7.97 8.29
CA TYR A 52 -2.67 7.83 7.69
C TYR A 52 -1.59 7.77 8.75
N THR A 53 -0.52 7.02 8.47
CA THR A 53 0.73 7.08 9.24
C THR A 53 1.73 7.94 8.49
N LEU A 54 2.14 9.08 9.05
CA LEU A 54 3.08 10.01 8.43
C LEU A 54 4.50 9.85 8.98
N SER A 55 5.50 9.92 8.09
CA SER A 55 6.93 9.90 8.42
C SER A 55 7.65 11.22 8.25
N ALA A 56 7.17 12.02 7.30
CA ALA A 56 7.84 13.24 6.90
C ALA A 56 6.86 14.29 6.39
N ILE A 57 7.35 15.52 6.39
CA ILE A 57 6.68 16.69 5.84
C ILE A 57 7.69 17.54 5.08
N ARG A 58 7.27 18.07 3.94
CA ARG A 58 7.97 19.12 3.21
C ARG A 58 7.30 20.45 3.48
N VAL A 59 8.10 21.44 3.86
CA VAL A 59 7.65 22.80 4.17
C VAL A 59 8.30 23.74 3.18
N THR A 60 7.49 24.59 2.54
CA THR A 60 7.94 25.58 1.57
C THR A 60 7.49 26.97 2.01
N ASN A 61 8.46 27.80 2.39
CA ASN A 61 8.26 29.19 2.75
C ASN A 61 8.11 30.07 1.50
N TYR A 62 7.58 31.29 1.68
CA TYR A 62 7.57 32.30 0.60
C TYR A 62 8.98 32.83 0.29
N GLY A 63 9.85 32.92 1.31
CA GLY A 63 11.27 33.26 1.15
C GLY A 63 11.61 34.72 1.40
N ASP A 64 10.71 35.48 2.06
CA ASP A 64 10.89 36.92 2.28
C ASP A 64 11.62 37.27 3.59
N THR A 65 12.09 36.28 4.35
CA THR A 65 12.70 36.40 5.69
C THR A 65 11.82 36.99 6.80
N THR A 66 10.77 37.73 6.49
CA THR A 66 9.96 38.45 7.48
C THR A 66 8.87 37.54 8.04
N HIS A 67 8.21 36.81 7.14
CA HIS A 67 7.06 35.95 7.43
C HIS A 67 7.44 34.46 7.39
N ASP A 68 8.69 34.14 7.05
CA ASP A 68 9.15 32.76 6.93
C ASP A 68 9.09 32.02 8.28
N VAL A 69 8.55 30.80 8.22
CA VAL A 69 8.50 29.89 9.35
C VAL A 69 9.92 29.46 9.71
N THR A 70 10.25 29.51 11.00
CA THR A 70 11.53 29.00 11.55
C THR A 70 11.33 27.82 12.50
N ALA A 71 10.14 27.70 13.11
CA ALA A 71 9.81 26.58 13.98
C ALA A 71 8.34 26.17 13.82
N PHE A 72 8.08 24.86 13.89
CA PHE A 72 6.74 24.30 13.89
C PHE A 72 6.64 23.04 14.73
N LYS A 73 5.40 22.64 15.04
CA LYS A 73 5.06 21.33 15.58
C LYS A 73 3.93 20.66 14.78
N LEU A 74 3.91 19.34 14.83
CA LEU A 74 2.89 18.46 14.28
C LEU A 74 2.21 17.68 15.40
N GLU A 75 0.89 17.64 15.33
CA GLU A 75 0.04 16.85 16.21
C GLU A 75 -0.98 16.07 15.38
N THR A 76 -1.38 14.90 15.85
CA THR A 76 -2.39 14.04 15.21
C THR A 76 -3.60 13.83 16.13
N SER A 77 -4.75 13.53 15.56
CA SER A 77 -5.99 13.27 16.30
C SER A 77 -6.89 12.29 15.54
N ALA A 78 -7.64 11.47 16.30
CA ALA A 78 -8.66 10.58 15.77
C ALA A 78 -10.05 11.25 15.72
N ASP A 79 -10.32 12.20 16.60
CA ASP A 79 -11.64 12.81 16.87
C ASP A 79 -11.70 14.32 16.61
N LYS A 80 -10.56 14.94 16.24
CA LYS A 80 -10.36 16.39 16.07
C LYS A 80 -10.44 17.20 17.39
N VAL A 81 -10.55 16.54 18.53
CA VAL A 81 -10.67 17.14 19.87
C VAL A 81 -9.41 16.87 20.69
N THR A 82 -9.00 15.60 20.74
CA THR A 82 -7.85 15.12 21.51
C THR A 82 -6.63 15.04 20.60
N TRP A 83 -5.57 15.78 20.93
CA TRP A 83 -4.39 15.92 20.09
C TRP A 83 -3.17 15.25 20.72
N GLN A 84 -2.47 14.42 19.95
CA GLN A 84 -1.22 13.78 20.34
C GLN A 84 -0.03 14.44 19.63
N PRO A 85 1.05 14.80 20.34
CA PRO A 85 2.25 15.34 19.72
C PRO A 85 2.98 14.28 18.89
N VAL A 86 3.47 14.67 17.71
CA VAL A 86 4.18 13.77 16.79
C VAL A 86 5.60 14.27 16.49
N TYR A 87 5.75 15.55 16.20
CA TYR A 87 7.03 16.11 15.79
C TYR A 87 7.12 17.60 16.13
N SER A 88 8.32 18.10 16.35
CA SER A 88 8.59 19.54 16.47
C SER A 88 10.01 19.86 16.05
N THR A 89 10.21 21.02 15.45
CA THR A 89 11.54 21.49 15.06
C THR A 89 11.63 23.01 15.15
N SER A 90 12.86 23.50 15.31
CA SER A 90 13.24 24.92 15.28
C SER A 90 14.23 25.24 14.15
N GLY A 91 14.43 24.30 13.23
CA GLY A 91 15.47 24.34 12.19
C GLY A 91 14.98 24.66 10.78
N VAL A 92 13.81 25.27 10.61
CA VAL A 92 13.36 25.68 9.26
C VAL A 92 14.18 26.89 8.82
N ARG A 93 14.86 26.79 7.67
CA ARG A 93 15.71 27.85 7.13
C ARG A 93 14.83 28.96 6.53
N PRO A 94 14.92 30.22 7.00
CA PRO A 94 14.23 31.36 6.40
C PRO A 94 15.01 31.90 5.19
N GLY A 95 14.41 32.82 4.44
CA GLY A 95 15.03 33.49 3.28
C GLY A 95 15.15 32.62 2.03
N THR A 96 14.42 31.51 1.98
CA THR A 96 14.41 30.60 0.85
C THR A 96 13.00 30.08 0.58
N ASN A 97 12.67 29.97 -0.69
CA ASN A 97 11.48 29.29 -1.19
C ASN A 97 11.77 27.85 -1.64
N GLN A 98 12.99 27.36 -1.42
CA GLN A 98 13.33 25.97 -1.69
C GLN A 98 12.61 25.06 -0.70
N PRO A 99 11.96 23.98 -1.16
CA PRO A 99 11.27 23.04 -0.28
C PRO A 99 12.23 22.37 0.72
N GLN A 100 11.86 22.32 1.99
CA GLN A 100 12.67 21.73 3.06
C GLN A 100 11.97 20.50 3.65
N MET A 101 12.68 19.38 3.69
CA MET A 101 12.18 18.10 4.19
C MET A 101 12.47 17.94 5.69
N PHE A 102 11.48 17.50 6.44
CA PHE A 102 11.59 17.16 7.86
C PHE A 102 10.96 15.78 8.06
N GLY A 103 11.75 14.81 8.52
CA GLY A 103 11.31 13.43 8.71
C GLY A 103 11.84 12.82 10.00
N GLY A 104 11.84 11.49 10.07
CA GLY A 104 12.30 10.74 11.25
C GLY A 104 11.27 10.65 12.37
N PHE A 105 10.01 11.01 12.10
CA PHE A 105 8.89 10.79 13.02
C PHE A 105 7.98 9.68 12.53
N SER A 106 7.07 9.24 13.38
CA SER A 106 5.96 8.36 13.02
C SER A 106 4.75 8.76 13.85
N GLY A 107 3.67 9.15 13.20
CA GLY A 107 2.39 9.40 13.86
C GLY A 107 1.25 8.87 13.01
N THR A 108 0.20 8.38 13.65
CA THR A 108 -0.97 7.81 12.96
C THR A 108 -2.23 8.58 13.34
N GLY A 109 -3.04 8.95 12.36
CA GLY A 109 -4.36 9.54 12.61
C GLY A 109 -5.00 10.12 11.35
N ARG A 110 -6.28 10.48 11.50
CA ARG A 110 -7.10 11.07 10.43
C ARG A 110 -6.93 12.59 10.35
N TYR A 111 -6.88 13.24 11.51
CA TYR A 111 -6.74 14.69 11.60
C TYR A 111 -5.31 15.04 11.96
N TRP A 112 -4.75 16.02 11.26
CA TRP A 112 -3.39 16.49 11.50
C TRP A 112 -3.37 17.99 11.68
N ARG A 113 -2.64 18.46 12.69
CA ARG A 113 -2.47 19.88 12.99
C ARG A 113 -1.02 20.27 12.81
N PHE A 114 -0.78 21.15 11.84
CA PHE A 114 0.48 21.86 11.68
C PHE A 114 0.39 23.19 12.41
N THR A 115 1.28 23.44 13.36
CA THR A 115 1.31 24.68 14.14
C THR A 115 2.65 25.36 13.99
N VAL A 116 2.66 26.57 13.42
CA VAL A 116 3.81 27.47 13.41
C VAL A 116 4.01 28.02 14.82
N THR A 117 5.14 27.67 15.43
CA THR A 117 5.52 28.10 16.78
C THR A 117 6.47 29.29 16.76
N ARG A 118 7.08 29.60 15.61
CA ARG A 118 7.91 30.79 15.41
C ARG A 118 8.09 31.13 13.93
N THR A 119 8.03 32.42 13.62
CA THR A 119 8.50 33.00 12.35
C THR A 119 9.74 33.84 12.61
N ALA A 120 10.52 34.14 11.57
CA ALA A 120 11.81 34.82 11.71
C ALA A 120 11.69 36.22 12.35
N SER A 121 10.64 36.98 12.05
CA SER A 121 10.41 38.31 12.64
C SER A 121 9.22 38.38 13.60
N GLY A 122 8.52 37.27 13.85
CA GLY A 122 7.30 37.26 14.68
C GLY A 122 6.02 37.68 13.95
N ASN A 123 6.09 38.03 12.66
CA ASN A 123 4.91 38.29 11.85
C ASN A 123 4.17 36.98 11.50
N GLN A 124 2.93 37.09 11.03
CA GLN A 124 2.13 35.96 10.55
C GLN A 124 2.86 35.18 9.44
N PRO A 125 2.73 33.84 9.39
CA PRO A 125 3.47 33.04 8.43
C PRO A 125 3.01 33.24 7.00
N TYR A 126 3.94 33.28 6.04
CA TYR A 126 3.66 33.18 4.60
C TYR A 126 4.13 31.82 4.11
N LEU A 127 3.19 30.88 4.02
CA LEU A 127 3.49 29.49 3.73
C LEU A 127 2.95 29.10 2.35
N VAL A 128 3.85 28.74 1.45
CA VAL A 128 3.51 28.38 0.06
C VAL A 128 3.05 26.93 -0.03
N GLY A 129 3.75 26.01 0.66
CA GLY A 129 3.52 24.59 0.43
C GLY A 129 3.76 23.72 1.65
N LEU A 130 2.83 22.79 1.89
CA LEU A 130 2.94 21.68 2.80
C LEU A 130 2.69 20.38 2.03
N MET A 131 3.65 19.46 2.03
CA MET A 131 3.47 18.11 1.51
C MET A 131 3.77 17.07 2.57
N PHE A 132 2.84 16.17 2.82
CA PHE A 132 2.97 15.11 3.81
C PHE A 132 3.38 13.80 3.13
N TYR A 133 4.20 13.02 3.82
CA TYR A 133 4.73 11.74 3.38
C TYR A 133 4.34 10.66 4.37
N THR A 134 3.91 9.51 3.87
CA THR A 134 3.47 8.38 4.68
C THR A 134 4.60 7.39 4.92
N ILE A 135 4.62 6.76 6.09
CA ILE A 135 5.27 5.46 6.22
C ILE A 135 4.30 4.47 5.59
N ILE A 136 4.56 4.12 4.34
CA ILE A 136 4.10 2.83 3.86
C ILE A 136 4.93 1.84 4.68
N ARG A 137 4.37 1.29 5.77
CA ARG A 137 4.87 0.00 6.25
C ARG A 137 4.94 -0.86 5.00
N ARG A 138 6.11 -1.45 4.68
CA ARG A 138 6.31 -2.33 3.50
C ARG A 138 4.97 -2.87 3.06
N GLN A 139 4.53 -2.43 1.88
CA GLN A 139 3.16 -2.51 1.40
C GLN A 139 2.34 -3.61 2.09
N GLU A 140 1.11 -3.30 2.50
CA GLU A 140 0.10 -4.29 2.17
C GLU A 140 0.14 -4.38 0.64
N GLN A 141 0.97 -5.29 0.11
CA GLN A 141 0.98 -5.59 -1.32
C GLN A 141 -0.49 -5.80 -1.68
N THR A 142 -0.93 -5.19 -2.78
CA THR A 142 -2.29 -5.46 -3.19
C THR A 142 -2.33 -6.91 -3.66
N HIS A 143 -3.05 -7.75 -2.93
CA HIS A 143 -3.21 -9.16 -3.27
C HIS A 143 -4.49 -9.31 -4.06
N PHE A 144 -4.37 -9.95 -5.22
CA PHE A 144 -5.52 -10.35 -6.02
C PHE A 144 -5.67 -11.85 -5.96
N LYS A 145 -6.91 -12.31 -5.81
CA LYS A 145 -7.26 -13.73 -5.89
C LYS A 145 -8.35 -13.87 -6.93
N VAL A 146 -8.02 -14.53 -8.04
CA VAL A 146 -9.02 -14.94 -9.03
C VAL A 146 -9.66 -16.22 -8.53
N VAL A 147 -10.98 -16.25 -8.43
CA VAL A 147 -11.73 -17.34 -7.80
C VAL A 147 -12.60 -18.03 -8.85
N GLY A 148 -12.27 -19.30 -9.13
CA GLY A 148 -12.98 -20.15 -10.09
C GLY A 148 -14.29 -20.77 -9.59
N MET A 149 -14.99 -20.11 -8.67
CA MET A 149 -16.28 -20.58 -8.14
C MET A 149 -17.43 -19.74 -8.68
N LEU A 150 -18.48 -20.39 -9.15
CA LEU A 150 -19.69 -19.71 -9.64
C LEU A 150 -20.50 -19.15 -8.46
N LYS A 151 -20.50 -17.83 -8.32
CA LYS A 151 -21.21 -17.08 -7.28
C LYS A 151 -21.97 -15.90 -7.88
N THR A 152 -23.12 -15.58 -7.29
CA THR A 152 -23.76 -14.27 -7.50
C THR A 152 -22.86 -13.16 -6.98
N VAL A 153 -23.09 -11.91 -7.39
CA VAL A 153 -22.28 -10.78 -6.88
C VAL A 153 -22.34 -10.69 -5.36
N ALA A 154 -23.49 -10.99 -4.76
CA ALA A 154 -23.72 -10.84 -3.33
C ALA A 154 -22.93 -11.89 -2.55
N GLU A 155 -22.95 -13.13 -3.02
CA GLU A 155 -22.14 -14.21 -2.46
C GLU A 155 -20.64 -13.97 -2.68
N ALA A 156 -20.25 -13.45 -3.85
CA ALA A 156 -18.85 -13.14 -4.15
C ALA A 156 -18.30 -12.01 -3.25
N LYS A 157 -19.09 -10.95 -3.01
CA LYS A 157 -18.76 -9.90 -2.04
C LYS A 157 -18.54 -10.48 -0.65
N GLU A 158 -19.41 -11.38 -0.21
CA GLU A 158 -19.27 -12.01 1.11
C GLU A 158 -18.06 -12.94 1.20
N TYR A 159 -17.77 -13.68 0.13
CA TYR A 159 -16.56 -14.50 0.04
C TYR A 159 -15.29 -13.65 0.17
N CYS A 160 -15.17 -12.55 -0.59
CA CYS A 160 -13.98 -11.71 -0.53
C CYS A 160 -13.79 -11.07 0.87
N LYS A 161 -14.89 -10.76 1.57
CA LYS A 161 -14.85 -10.26 2.95
C LYS A 161 -14.36 -11.32 3.92
N THR A 162 -14.91 -12.54 3.85
CA THR A 162 -14.67 -13.61 4.83
C THR A 162 -13.34 -14.32 4.62
N ASP A 163 -12.95 -14.62 3.38
CA ASP A 163 -11.75 -15.39 3.06
C ASP A 163 -10.46 -14.55 3.19
N GLN A 164 -10.52 -13.25 2.90
CA GLN A 164 -9.32 -12.40 2.75
C GLN A 164 -9.41 -11.03 3.43
N ASN A 165 -10.50 -10.75 4.15
CA ASN A 165 -10.74 -9.42 4.73
C ASN A 165 -10.72 -8.31 3.67
N GLY A 166 -11.13 -8.64 2.44
CA GLY A 166 -11.05 -7.82 1.24
C GLY A 166 -12.40 -7.53 0.61
N HIS A 167 -12.39 -7.15 -0.66
CA HIS A 167 -13.58 -6.84 -1.45
C HIS A 167 -13.42 -7.32 -2.90
N LEU A 168 -14.47 -7.20 -3.72
CA LEU A 168 -14.35 -7.46 -5.16
C LEU A 168 -13.36 -6.47 -5.79
N ALA A 169 -12.55 -6.93 -6.73
CA ALA A 169 -11.39 -6.20 -7.23
C ALA A 169 -11.76 -4.95 -8.03
N ASP A 170 -11.01 -3.87 -7.76
CA ASP A 170 -11.17 -2.59 -8.45
C ASP A 170 -10.21 -2.52 -9.64
N VAL A 171 -10.61 -3.09 -10.78
CA VAL A 171 -9.76 -3.16 -11.99
C VAL A 171 -9.72 -1.81 -12.72
N ARG A 172 -8.92 -0.90 -12.18
CA ARG A 172 -8.88 0.52 -12.56
C ARG A 172 -7.90 0.88 -13.66
N SER A 173 -7.07 -0.03 -14.14
CA SER A 173 -6.12 0.27 -15.21
C SER A 173 -5.98 -0.89 -16.17
N LYS A 174 -5.45 -0.60 -17.36
CA LYS A 174 -5.07 -1.64 -18.31
C LYS A 174 -3.94 -2.50 -17.74
N ALA A 175 -2.96 -1.90 -17.07
CA ALA A 175 -1.84 -2.62 -16.47
C ALA A 175 -2.31 -3.64 -15.42
N LEU A 176 -3.28 -3.27 -14.58
CA LEU A 176 -3.88 -4.19 -13.62
C LEU A 176 -4.68 -5.30 -14.31
N LEU A 177 -5.45 -4.99 -15.35
CA LEU A 177 -6.14 -6.02 -16.12
C LEU A 177 -5.12 -7.00 -16.74
N ASP A 178 -4.08 -6.49 -17.39
CA ASP A 178 -3.01 -7.29 -18.01
C ASP A 178 -2.30 -8.18 -16.98
N PHE A 179 -2.06 -7.67 -15.77
CA PHE A 179 -1.52 -8.46 -14.66
C PHE A 179 -2.45 -9.63 -14.27
N LEU A 180 -3.75 -9.37 -14.13
CA LEU A 180 -4.76 -10.38 -13.78
C LEU A 180 -4.96 -11.43 -14.89
N MET A 181 -4.71 -11.06 -16.16
CA MET A 181 -4.93 -11.92 -17.32
C MET A 181 -4.17 -13.25 -17.23
N THR A 182 -2.96 -13.26 -16.64
CA THR A 182 -2.19 -14.52 -16.47
C THR A 182 -3.01 -15.54 -15.67
N THR A 183 -3.47 -15.15 -14.48
CA THR A 183 -4.25 -16.05 -13.61
C THR A 183 -5.66 -16.32 -14.14
N ILE A 184 -6.30 -15.34 -14.80
CA ILE A 184 -7.60 -15.53 -15.46
C ILE A 184 -7.50 -16.60 -16.55
N ASN A 185 -6.41 -16.58 -17.34
CA ASN A 185 -6.21 -17.54 -18.41
C ASN A 185 -6.04 -18.97 -17.87
N ASP A 186 -5.32 -19.10 -16.75
CA ASP A 186 -5.08 -20.39 -16.09
C ASP A 186 -6.36 -20.95 -15.44
N ILE A 187 -7.15 -20.12 -14.79
CA ILE A 187 -8.36 -20.55 -14.06
C ILE A 187 -9.56 -20.75 -14.99
N GLY A 188 -9.72 -19.91 -16.02
CA GLY A 188 -10.89 -19.97 -16.87
C GLY A 188 -10.95 -18.86 -17.91
N LYS A 189 -10.14 -18.96 -18.97
CA LYS A 189 -10.07 -17.98 -20.07
C LYS A 189 -11.39 -17.71 -20.81
N THR A 190 -12.37 -18.60 -20.71
CA THR A 190 -13.68 -18.47 -21.37
C THR A 190 -14.81 -18.11 -20.40
N LYS A 191 -14.49 -17.85 -19.13
CA LYS A 191 -15.45 -17.54 -18.08
C LYS A 191 -15.49 -16.04 -17.83
N ASN A 192 -16.65 -15.54 -17.42
CA ASN A 192 -16.81 -14.15 -17.02
C ASN A 192 -16.51 -13.99 -15.52
N TYR A 193 -16.07 -12.80 -15.13
CA TYR A 193 -15.63 -12.52 -13.76
C TYR A 193 -16.33 -11.29 -13.18
N TRP A 194 -16.94 -11.41 -12.00
CA TRP A 194 -17.40 -10.26 -11.23
C TRP A 194 -16.22 -9.42 -10.74
N MET A 195 -16.42 -8.10 -10.73
CA MET A 195 -15.48 -7.09 -10.25
C MET A 195 -16.16 -6.09 -9.31
N GLY A 196 -15.38 -5.19 -8.71
CA GLY A 196 -15.83 -4.25 -7.68
C GLY A 196 -16.71 -3.10 -8.15
N LEU A 197 -16.84 -2.87 -9.46
CA LEU A 197 -17.64 -1.78 -10.01
C LEU A 197 -19.14 -2.10 -9.92
N HIS A 198 -19.93 -1.17 -9.41
CA HIS A 198 -21.38 -1.30 -9.32
C HIS A 198 -22.10 0.03 -9.52
N ASP A 199 -23.38 0.00 -9.89
CA ASP A 199 -24.23 1.19 -9.87
C ASP A 199 -24.74 1.47 -8.44
N ALA A 200 -24.21 2.51 -7.80
CA ALA A 200 -24.57 2.88 -6.44
C ALA A 200 -25.92 3.63 -6.37
N THR A 201 -26.34 4.28 -7.46
CA THR A 201 -27.56 5.12 -7.46
C THR A 201 -28.72 4.51 -8.22
N GLY A 202 -28.47 3.47 -9.04
CA GLY A 202 -29.47 2.88 -9.93
C GLY A 202 -29.78 3.75 -11.16
N GLU A 203 -29.03 4.85 -11.33
CA GLU A 203 -29.20 5.83 -12.41
C GLU A 203 -27.87 6.11 -13.13
N GLY A 204 -26.93 5.14 -13.10
CA GLY A 204 -25.60 5.28 -13.69
C GLY A 204 -24.57 5.95 -12.79
N GLY A 205 -24.79 5.93 -11.46
CA GLY A 205 -23.86 6.39 -10.44
C GLY A 205 -22.80 5.34 -10.13
N TRP A 206 -21.95 5.02 -11.10
CA TRP A 206 -20.94 3.97 -11.00
C TRP A 206 -19.87 4.29 -9.93
N GLU A 207 -19.68 3.34 -9.02
CA GLU A 207 -18.77 3.42 -7.88
C GLU A 207 -18.01 2.10 -7.73
N TRP A 208 -16.73 2.20 -7.39
CA TRP A 208 -15.87 1.07 -7.09
C TRP A 208 -16.09 0.57 -5.66
N ALA A 209 -15.62 -0.64 -5.34
CA ALA A 209 -15.88 -1.27 -4.05
C ALA A 209 -15.25 -0.53 -2.85
N ASP A 210 -14.20 0.26 -3.06
CA ASP A 210 -13.57 1.13 -2.04
C ASP A 210 -14.25 2.50 -1.85
N GLY A 211 -15.31 2.76 -2.62
CA GLY A 211 -16.11 3.98 -2.62
C GLY A 211 -15.68 5.06 -3.63
N ALA A 212 -14.68 4.81 -4.48
CA ALA A 212 -14.25 5.78 -5.48
C ALA A 212 -15.25 5.86 -6.66
N PRO A 213 -15.69 7.06 -7.09
CA PRO A 213 -16.59 7.20 -8.21
C PRO A 213 -15.87 6.95 -9.55
N LEU A 214 -16.49 6.21 -10.48
CA LEU A 214 -15.92 5.95 -11.81
C LEU A 214 -15.68 7.23 -12.61
N SER A 215 -16.45 8.30 -12.36
CA SER A 215 -16.26 9.60 -12.99
C SER A 215 -14.91 10.25 -12.66
N SER A 216 -14.29 9.86 -11.54
CA SER A 216 -12.92 10.25 -11.22
C SER A 216 -11.89 9.46 -12.05
N CYS A 217 -12.27 8.35 -12.68
CA CYS A 217 -11.39 7.47 -13.44
C CYS A 217 -11.28 7.83 -14.93
N SER A 218 -10.04 7.91 -15.43
CA SER A 218 -9.71 8.08 -16.84
C SER A 218 -9.79 6.77 -17.62
N TYR A 219 -9.48 5.64 -16.97
CA TYR A 219 -9.64 4.33 -17.55
C TYR A 219 -11.09 3.87 -17.46
N LYS A 220 -11.67 3.56 -18.63
CA LYS A 220 -12.99 2.98 -18.79
C LYS A 220 -12.91 1.94 -19.90
N ASN A 221 -13.16 0.67 -19.60
CA ASN A 221 -13.02 -0.43 -20.56
C ASN A 221 -14.36 -1.07 -20.91
N TRP A 222 -15.42 -0.28 -20.99
CA TRP A 222 -16.76 -0.75 -21.40
C TRP A 222 -16.72 -1.40 -22.79
N ALA A 223 -17.43 -2.52 -22.92
CA ALA A 223 -17.66 -3.15 -24.21
C ALA A 223 -18.53 -2.24 -25.12
N PRO A 224 -18.46 -2.40 -26.46
CA PRO A 224 -19.29 -1.62 -27.36
C PRO A 224 -20.78 -1.81 -27.06
N GLY A 225 -21.47 -0.70 -26.74
CA GLY A 225 -22.89 -0.70 -26.39
C GLY A 225 -23.18 -0.66 -24.88
N GLU A 226 -22.15 -0.80 -24.04
CA GLU A 226 -22.27 -0.78 -22.59
C GLU A 226 -22.00 0.61 -21.99
N PRO A 227 -22.58 0.94 -20.82
CA PRO A 227 -23.55 0.14 -20.06
C PRO A 227 -24.95 0.13 -20.72
N SER A 228 -25.55 -1.06 -20.92
CA SER A 228 -26.80 -1.22 -21.67
C SER A 228 -28.07 -1.25 -20.81
N ASN A 229 -27.98 -1.53 -19.50
CA ASN A 229 -29.14 -1.77 -18.62
C ASN A 229 -29.23 -0.80 -17.42
N ILE A 230 -29.23 0.52 -17.68
CA ILE A 230 -29.43 1.53 -16.63
C ILE A 230 -30.87 1.44 -16.11
N GLY A 231 -31.11 0.90 -14.90
CA GLY A 231 -32.44 0.96 -14.29
C GLY A 231 -32.75 0.00 -13.13
N GLU A 232 -32.01 -1.10 -12.97
CA GLU A 232 -32.06 -1.95 -11.77
C GLU A 232 -30.64 -2.43 -11.49
N HIS A 233 -30.15 -2.21 -10.24
CA HIS A 233 -28.80 -2.49 -9.74
C HIS A 233 -27.93 -3.33 -10.67
N SER A 234 -27.25 -2.68 -11.63
CA SER A 234 -26.46 -3.40 -12.62
C SER A 234 -25.10 -3.74 -12.05
N CYS A 235 -24.74 -5.03 -12.12
CA CYS A 235 -23.44 -5.53 -11.71
C CYS A 235 -22.49 -5.58 -12.91
N VAL A 236 -21.21 -5.32 -12.66
CA VAL A 236 -20.23 -5.27 -13.74
C VAL A 236 -19.39 -6.54 -13.77
N GLN A 237 -19.28 -7.12 -14.96
CA GLN A 237 -18.41 -8.26 -15.23
C GLN A 237 -17.26 -7.90 -16.18
N LEU A 238 -16.16 -8.64 -16.09
CA LEU A 238 -15.20 -8.79 -17.19
C LEU A 238 -15.74 -9.84 -18.16
N TRP A 239 -16.07 -9.42 -19.38
CA TRP A 239 -16.73 -10.27 -20.37
C TRP A 239 -15.73 -10.96 -21.30
N ALA A 240 -15.51 -12.27 -21.10
CA ALA A 240 -14.50 -13.03 -21.84
C ALA A 240 -14.69 -12.98 -23.36
N ALA A 241 -15.94 -13.06 -23.85
CA ALA A 241 -16.24 -13.05 -25.27
C ALA A 241 -15.93 -11.71 -25.98
N LYS A 242 -15.67 -10.64 -25.21
CA LYS A 242 -15.22 -9.33 -25.71
C LYS A 242 -13.82 -8.97 -25.21
N GLY A 243 -12.98 -9.98 -24.95
CA GLY A 243 -11.61 -9.74 -24.49
C GLY A 243 -11.55 -9.06 -23.12
N PHE A 244 -12.46 -9.46 -22.21
CA PHE A 244 -12.54 -8.96 -20.84
C PHE A 244 -12.84 -7.46 -20.72
N GLN A 245 -13.49 -6.89 -21.73
CA GLN A 245 -14.15 -5.59 -21.61
C GLN A 245 -15.32 -5.66 -20.61
N TRP A 246 -15.65 -4.52 -20.03
CA TRP A 246 -16.67 -4.40 -18.99
C TRP A 246 -18.06 -4.46 -19.58
N ASP A 247 -18.93 -5.20 -18.91
CA ASP A 247 -20.31 -5.41 -19.32
C ASP A 247 -21.24 -5.34 -18.11
N THR A 248 -22.43 -4.77 -18.29
CA THR A 248 -23.47 -4.77 -17.26
C THR A 248 -24.33 -6.00 -17.38
N ASP A 249 -24.48 -6.75 -16.29
CA ASP A 249 -25.24 -8.00 -16.28
C ASP A 249 -26.05 -8.14 -14.99
N ASP A 250 -27.00 -9.07 -15.01
CA ASP A 250 -27.87 -9.36 -13.87
C ASP A 250 -27.04 -9.84 -12.67
N CYS A 251 -27.13 -9.12 -11.55
CA CYS A 251 -26.43 -9.43 -10.31
C CYS A 251 -26.76 -10.83 -9.73
N GLY A 252 -27.90 -11.41 -10.12
CA GLY A 252 -28.33 -12.76 -9.77
C GLY A 252 -27.61 -13.86 -10.55
N GLU A 253 -26.90 -13.53 -11.63
CA GLU A 253 -26.13 -14.49 -12.40
C GLU A 253 -24.91 -14.99 -11.62
N LYS A 254 -24.59 -16.28 -11.80
CA LYS A 254 -23.43 -16.89 -11.15
C LYS A 254 -22.23 -16.87 -12.07
N LYS A 255 -21.14 -16.26 -11.60
CA LYS A 255 -19.90 -16.09 -12.39
C LYS A 255 -18.68 -16.34 -11.51
N PHE A 256 -17.51 -16.48 -12.13
CA PHE A 256 -16.26 -16.40 -11.39
C PHE A 256 -16.07 -14.96 -10.89
N PHE A 257 -15.08 -14.71 -10.03
CA PHE A 257 -14.91 -13.38 -9.46
C PHE A 257 -13.48 -13.14 -9.01
N ILE A 258 -13.14 -11.88 -8.79
CA ILE A 258 -11.78 -11.48 -8.39
C ILE A 258 -11.87 -10.74 -7.07
N CYS A 259 -11.17 -11.21 -6.05
CA CYS A 259 -11.02 -10.53 -4.78
C CYS A 259 -9.75 -9.67 -4.77
N GLN A 260 -9.79 -8.57 -4.04
CA GLN A 260 -8.67 -7.68 -3.78
C GLN A 260 -8.55 -7.43 -2.28
N LYS A 261 -7.31 -7.41 -1.79
CA LYS A 261 -6.92 -6.92 -0.47
C LYS A 261 -5.81 -5.90 -0.62
N GLY A 262 -5.88 -4.81 0.15
CA GLY A 262 -4.92 -3.72 0.08
C GLY A 262 -5.39 -2.57 -0.83
N PRO A 263 -4.57 -1.51 -0.96
CA PRO A 263 -5.01 -0.21 -1.47
C PRO A 263 -5.38 -0.19 -2.97
N GLY A 264 -4.97 -1.18 -3.76
CA GLY A 264 -5.26 -1.24 -5.19
C GLY A 264 -4.45 -0.26 -6.03
N ASP A 265 -4.62 -0.35 -7.35
CA ASP A 265 -4.09 0.63 -8.30
C ASP A 265 -5.03 1.85 -8.37
N THR A 266 -4.51 3.03 -8.03
CA THR A 266 -5.27 4.30 -8.08
C THR A 266 -4.82 5.23 -9.21
N SER A 267 -3.80 4.82 -9.99
CA SER A 267 -3.11 5.67 -10.98
C SER A 267 -4.03 6.23 -12.06
N ALA A 268 -5.06 5.49 -12.44
CA ALA A 268 -5.96 5.85 -13.52
C ALA A 268 -7.05 6.86 -13.12
N CYS A 269 -7.22 7.19 -11.85
CA CYS A 269 -8.31 8.06 -11.39
C CYS A 269 -7.84 9.48 -11.01
N ARG A 270 -8.21 10.47 -11.83
CA ARG A 270 -8.05 11.92 -11.63
C ARG A 270 -8.90 12.39 -10.44
N GLY A 271 -8.38 12.11 -9.25
CA GLY A 271 -9.02 12.43 -8.00
C GLY A 271 -8.28 11.91 -6.78
N GLN A 272 -7.05 12.41 -6.57
CA GLN A 272 -6.50 12.73 -5.24
C GLN A 272 -5.86 11.61 -4.38
N TYR A 273 -5.10 10.70 -4.97
CA TYR A 273 -3.97 10.05 -4.31
C TYR A 273 -2.71 10.27 -5.14
N GLY A 274 -1.62 10.61 -4.46
CA GLY A 274 -0.45 11.22 -5.07
C GLY A 274 0.11 10.40 -6.23
N ARG A 275 0.56 11.10 -7.26
CA ARG A 275 1.46 10.58 -8.29
C ARG A 275 2.58 9.79 -7.59
N GLU A 276 2.64 8.49 -7.85
CA GLU A 276 3.85 7.70 -7.62
C GLU A 276 4.97 8.40 -8.39
N VAL A 277 5.91 8.96 -7.64
CA VAL A 277 7.28 8.98 -8.12
C VAL A 277 7.85 7.72 -7.47
N GLU A 278 8.17 6.73 -8.30
CA GLU A 278 8.97 5.59 -7.90
C GLU A 278 10.14 6.13 -7.06
N ALA A 279 10.15 5.78 -5.78
CA ALA A 279 11.33 5.93 -4.95
C ALA A 279 12.25 4.76 -5.32
N ASP A 280 12.76 4.79 -6.54
CA ASP A 280 13.74 3.82 -7.03
C ASP A 280 14.79 4.56 -7.86
N VAL A 281 15.40 5.60 -7.27
CA VAL A 281 16.78 6.01 -7.61
C VAL A 281 17.42 6.69 -6.40
N GLY A 282 18.42 6.04 -5.79
CA GLY A 282 19.58 6.75 -5.26
C GLY A 282 19.65 7.09 -3.77
N LEU A 283 18.89 6.45 -2.87
CA LEU A 283 19.17 6.62 -1.43
C LEU A 283 20.33 5.73 -0.94
N GLU A 284 20.64 4.66 -1.66
CA GLU A 284 21.84 3.85 -1.41
C GLU A 284 23.09 4.56 -1.98
N ASP A 285 23.03 5.06 -3.22
CA ASP A 285 24.14 5.80 -3.84
C ASP A 285 24.50 7.09 -3.07
N ALA A 286 23.51 7.84 -2.56
CA ALA A 286 23.77 9.08 -1.83
C ALA A 286 24.36 8.84 -0.43
N MET A 287 24.05 7.70 0.22
CA MET A 287 24.71 7.34 1.48
C MET A 287 26.15 6.87 1.26
N GLU A 288 26.44 6.25 0.11
CA GLU A 288 27.80 5.87 -0.27
C GLU A 288 28.67 7.07 -0.68
N GLU A 289 28.07 8.14 -1.25
CA GLU A 289 28.78 9.41 -1.47
C GLU A 289 29.12 10.15 -0.17
N VAL A 290 28.23 10.14 0.82
CA VAL A 290 28.44 10.84 2.12
C VAL A 290 29.48 10.13 2.99
N MET A 291 29.60 8.81 2.89
CA MET A 291 30.62 8.04 3.62
C MET A 291 32.04 8.15 3.01
N ARG A 292 32.20 8.86 1.88
CA ARG A 292 33.48 9.03 1.19
C ARG A 292 34.21 10.34 1.52
N GLU A 293 33.56 11.28 2.20
CA GLU A 293 34.16 12.60 2.52
C GLU A 293 34.89 12.66 3.87
N GLU A 294 35.00 11.56 4.62
CA GLU A 294 35.76 11.50 5.89
C GLU A 294 36.93 10.51 5.88
N GLU A 295 37.78 10.55 4.85
CA GLU A 295 39.16 10.05 4.99
C GLU A 295 40.15 11.22 4.99
N PRO A 296 40.97 11.40 6.04
CA PRO A 296 42.01 12.42 6.05
C PRO A 296 43.16 12.00 5.12
N GLU A 297 43.60 12.93 4.27
CA GLU A 297 44.82 12.78 3.47
C GLU A 297 46.03 12.50 4.40
N VAL A 298 46.63 11.32 4.28
CA VAL A 298 47.93 11.01 4.87
C VAL A 298 48.99 11.14 3.78
N GLU A 299 49.88 12.11 4.00
CA GLU A 299 51.02 12.46 3.15
C GLU A 299 52.03 11.30 3.00
N ASP A 300 52.61 11.18 1.81
CA ASP A 300 53.57 10.16 1.36
C ASP A 300 54.69 9.84 2.38
N GLY A 301 54.94 8.54 2.59
CA GLY A 301 56.15 8.10 3.29
C GLY A 301 56.26 6.61 3.57
N GLN A 302 56.90 5.90 2.64
CA GLN A 302 57.56 4.59 2.79
C GLN A 302 56.68 3.33 2.70
N ALA A 303 56.63 2.79 1.48
CA ALA A 303 56.43 1.37 1.24
C ALA A 303 57.60 0.57 1.81
N ASP A 304 57.28 -0.52 2.51
CA ASP A 304 58.03 -1.77 2.47
C ASP A 304 57.14 -2.93 2.98
N ASP A 305 56.86 -3.87 2.07
CA ASP A 305 56.85 -5.33 2.25
C ASP A 305 55.70 -5.92 3.14
N ILE A 306 54.89 -6.93 2.74
CA ILE A 306 55.17 -8.20 2.05
C ILE A 306 53.85 -8.75 1.46
N SER A 307 53.98 -9.36 0.28
CA SER A 307 53.00 -10.19 -0.44
C SER A 307 52.58 -11.50 0.26
N ARG A 308 51.29 -11.84 0.22
CA ARG A 308 50.72 -13.20 -0.02
C ARG A 308 49.19 -13.10 0.10
N ASP A 309 48.43 -13.16 -0.99
CA ASP A 309 48.02 -14.37 -1.72
C ASP A 309 47.30 -15.39 -0.84
N MET A 310 45.95 -15.40 -0.89
CA MET A 310 45.18 -16.49 -1.51
C MET A 310 43.68 -16.40 -1.15
N SER A 311 42.86 -16.38 -2.20
CA SER A 311 41.56 -17.05 -2.34
C SER A 311 41.55 -18.44 -1.66
N VAL A 312 40.47 -19.05 -1.17
CA VAL A 312 39.17 -19.32 -1.80
C VAL A 312 38.19 -19.86 -0.73
N SER A 313 36.93 -19.80 -1.13
CA SER A 313 35.66 -20.41 -0.71
C SER A 313 35.54 -21.87 -0.23
N TRP A 314 34.36 -22.13 0.37
CA TRP A 314 33.63 -23.40 0.68
C TRP A 314 34.26 -24.23 1.82
N GLU A 315 33.54 -24.92 2.72
CA GLU A 315 32.29 -25.66 2.59
C GLU A 315 31.79 -26.06 4.01
N GLU A 316 30.49 -26.29 4.17
CA GLU A 316 29.86 -26.92 5.35
C GLU A 316 30.29 -28.38 5.50
N GLN A 317 30.44 -28.88 6.73
CA GLN A 317 29.97 -30.22 7.09
C GLN A 317 29.95 -30.48 8.60
N GLU A 318 29.07 -31.40 8.94
CA GLU A 318 28.44 -31.63 10.23
C GLU A 318 29.25 -32.47 11.23
N ALA A 319 28.79 -32.38 12.47
CA ALA A 319 28.53 -33.44 13.46
C ALA A 319 29.62 -34.46 13.88
N ASP A 320 29.68 -34.57 15.21
CA ASP A 320 29.83 -35.75 16.05
C ASP A 320 31.16 -36.12 16.76
N ASP A 321 30.91 -36.51 18.03
CA ASP A 321 31.63 -37.39 18.94
C ASP A 321 32.70 -36.90 19.96
N VAL A 322 32.18 -36.60 21.17
CA VAL A 322 32.33 -37.32 22.47
C VAL A 322 33.74 -37.80 22.91
N ILE A 323 34.14 -37.45 24.16
CA ILE A 323 34.41 -38.37 25.30
C ILE A 323 34.77 -37.60 26.60
N ALA A 324 33.89 -37.81 27.60
CA ALA A 324 34.03 -37.99 29.05
C ALA A 324 35.18 -37.39 29.90
N ARG A 325 34.81 -36.86 31.08
CA ARG A 325 35.14 -37.44 32.42
C ARG A 325 34.45 -36.68 33.58
N GLU A 326 33.60 -37.40 34.35
CA GLU A 326 33.70 -37.69 35.82
C GLU A 326 33.30 -36.54 36.76
N VAL A 327 32.59 -36.65 37.90
CA VAL A 327 32.00 -37.73 38.75
C VAL A 327 31.14 -37.00 39.83
N GLY A 328 30.09 -37.66 40.36
CA GLY A 328 29.50 -37.35 41.68
C GLY A 328 27.97 -37.54 41.75
N ASP A 329 27.47 -38.78 41.81
CA ASP A 329 26.91 -39.48 43.00
C ASP A 329 25.66 -38.81 43.62
N THR A 330 24.42 -39.25 43.29
CA THR A 330 23.56 -40.33 43.90
C THR A 330 22.77 -39.90 45.16
N PRO A 331 21.71 -40.61 45.63
CA PRO A 331 20.85 -41.62 44.98
C PRO A 331 19.31 -41.50 45.25
N ASP A 332 18.58 -42.24 44.41
CA ASP A 332 17.40 -43.11 44.65
C ASP A 332 16.05 -42.60 45.19
N ASP A 333 15.00 -42.80 44.38
CA ASP A 333 13.80 -43.58 44.76
C ASP A 333 13.00 -44.05 43.51
N VAL A 334 13.26 -45.30 43.07
CA VAL A 334 12.33 -46.47 43.02
C VAL A 334 10.90 -46.33 42.41
N ILE A 335 10.67 -47.06 41.28
CA ILE A 335 9.53 -48.01 40.91
C ILE A 335 8.10 -47.40 40.81
N GLU A 336 7.17 -47.65 39.86
CA GLU A 336 6.93 -48.56 38.70
C GLU A 336 5.74 -47.97 37.85
N PRO A 337 5.32 -48.60 36.72
CA PRO A 337 4.38 -48.05 35.74
C PRO A 337 2.89 -48.36 36.03
N GLY A 338 1.98 -47.61 35.40
CA GLY A 338 0.54 -47.81 35.47
C GLY A 338 -0.15 -47.53 34.13
N GLU A 339 -1.08 -48.43 33.80
CA GLU A 339 -1.81 -48.68 32.56
C GLU A 339 -2.85 -47.63 32.11
N GLU A 340 -3.20 -47.76 30.80
CA GLU A 340 -4.52 -47.61 30.14
C GLU A 340 -5.24 -46.25 29.98
N ALA A 341 -5.42 -45.86 28.71
CA ALA A 341 -6.70 -45.63 27.99
C ALA A 341 -6.38 -44.99 26.61
N GLY A 342 -6.66 -45.57 25.44
CA GLY A 342 -8.00 -45.76 24.85
C GLY A 342 -8.34 -44.54 23.97
N SER A 343 -8.01 -44.56 22.67
CA SER A 343 -8.89 -44.94 21.53
C SER A 343 -9.76 -43.77 21.01
N GLU A 344 -9.41 -43.22 19.84
CA GLU A 344 -10.32 -42.57 18.86
C GLU A 344 -9.50 -41.90 17.72
N VAL A 345 -8.78 -42.68 16.89
CA VAL A 345 -8.32 -42.20 15.56
C VAL A 345 -8.05 -43.40 14.63
N GLU A 346 -9.06 -44.18 14.27
CA GLU A 346 -8.83 -45.31 13.35
C GLU A 346 -10.08 -45.73 12.56
N GLU A 347 -10.81 -44.77 11.95
CA GLU A 347 -11.90 -45.11 11.00
C GLU A 347 -11.89 -44.38 9.64
N ASP A 348 -10.96 -43.47 9.32
CA ASP A 348 -11.04 -42.72 8.05
C ASP A 348 -9.91 -43.03 7.03
N ILE A 349 -9.20 -44.16 7.16
CA ILE A 349 -8.12 -44.53 6.23
C ILE A 349 -8.57 -45.52 5.14
N GLU A 350 -9.59 -46.35 5.38
CA GLU A 350 -10.04 -47.33 4.37
C GLU A 350 -10.86 -46.71 3.22
N GLU A 351 -11.48 -45.53 3.40
CA GLU A 351 -12.28 -44.87 2.35
C GLU A 351 -11.41 -44.06 1.36
N ILE A 352 -10.15 -43.78 1.70
CA ILE A 352 -9.21 -43.00 0.87
C ILE A 352 -8.45 -43.90 -0.11
N GLU A 353 -8.20 -45.17 0.24
CA GLU A 353 -7.49 -46.11 -0.65
C GLU A 353 -8.34 -46.56 -1.84
N GLU A 354 -9.67 -46.65 -1.70
CA GLU A 354 -10.59 -47.04 -2.80
C GLU A 354 -10.71 -45.94 -3.89
N ILE A 355 -10.64 -44.66 -3.50
CA ILE A 355 -10.70 -43.52 -4.45
C ILE A 355 -9.39 -43.36 -5.24
N LEU A 356 -8.25 -43.75 -4.66
CA LEU A 356 -6.94 -43.66 -5.32
C LEU A 356 -6.73 -44.76 -6.38
N GLU A 357 -7.46 -45.86 -6.31
CA GLU A 357 -7.38 -46.94 -7.31
C GLU A 357 -8.22 -46.61 -8.56
N GLU A 358 -9.38 -45.96 -8.42
CA GLU A 358 -10.20 -45.49 -9.55
C GLU A 358 -9.52 -44.37 -10.38
N LEU A 359 -8.68 -43.53 -9.77
CA LEU A 359 -7.97 -42.46 -10.47
C LEU A 359 -6.76 -42.95 -11.27
N ARG A 360 -6.25 -44.15 -10.98
CA ARG A 360 -5.10 -44.74 -11.71
C ARG A 360 -5.53 -45.41 -13.02
N GLU A 361 -6.80 -45.80 -13.18
CA GLU A 361 -7.31 -46.39 -14.43
C GLU A 361 -7.68 -45.36 -15.51
N VAL A 362 -7.86 -44.07 -15.16
CA VAL A 362 -8.23 -43.01 -16.12
C VAL A 362 -7.01 -42.40 -16.85
N GLU A 363 -5.80 -42.54 -16.30
CA GLU A 363 -4.57 -42.03 -16.93
C GLU A 363 -4.04 -42.89 -18.10
N ASP A 364 -4.53 -44.13 -18.28
CA ASP A 364 -4.08 -45.03 -19.35
C ASP A 364 -4.92 -44.96 -20.66
N GLU A 365 -6.04 -44.21 -20.71
CA GLU A 365 -6.92 -44.14 -21.91
C GLU A 365 -6.80 -42.84 -22.75
N GLN A 366 -5.87 -41.93 -22.47
CA GLN A 366 -5.67 -40.71 -23.26
C GLN A 366 -4.24 -40.60 -23.84
N ASN A 367 -3.66 -41.71 -24.30
CA ASN A 367 -2.51 -41.68 -25.19
C ASN A 367 -3.00 -41.80 -26.65
N PHE A 368 -3.44 -40.69 -27.23
CA PHE A 368 -3.88 -40.64 -28.63
C PHE A 368 -2.68 -40.40 -29.55
N ASP A 369 -2.33 -41.44 -30.31
CA ASP A 369 -1.32 -41.46 -31.37
C ASP A 369 -1.47 -40.30 -32.36
N PHE A 370 -0.35 -39.63 -32.64
CA PHE A 370 -0.18 -38.81 -33.85
C PHE A 370 0.77 -39.55 -34.78
N GLU A 371 0.23 -40.23 -35.80
CA GLU A 371 1.02 -40.65 -36.96
C GLU A 371 1.27 -39.47 -37.92
N PRO A 372 2.46 -39.35 -38.53
CA PRO A 372 2.75 -38.39 -39.58
C PRO A 372 2.68 -39.04 -40.97
N ASP A 373 1.91 -38.48 -41.91
CA ASP A 373 2.08 -38.75 -43.34
C ASP A 373 1.62 -37.55 -44.19
N ASP A 374 2.61 -36.77 -44.65
CA ASP A 374 3.01 -36.58 -46.05
C ASP A 374 1.96 -36.54 -47.22
N TYR A 375 2.09 -35.46 -48.02
CA TYR A 375 1.73 -35.24 -49.44
C TYR A 375 0.27 -35.31 -49.93
N GLU A 376 -0.33 -34.15 -50.25
CA GLU A 376 -0.49 -33.62 -51.64
C GLU A 376 -0.87 -32.13 -51.66
#